data_AF-A0A379VI98-F1
#
_entry.id   AF-A0A379VI98-F1
#
_cell.length_a   1.000
_cell.length_b   1.000
_cell.length_c   1.000
_cell.angle_alpha   90.00
_cell.angle_beta   90.00
_cell.angle_gamma   90.00
#
_symmetry.space_group_name_H-M   'P 1'
#
loop_
_entity.id
_entity.type
_entity.pdbx_description
1 polymer ?
#
loop_
_entity_poly.entity_id
_entity_poly.type
_entity_poly.pdbx_seq_one_letter_code
_entity_poly.pdbx_strand_id
1 'polypeptide(L)'
;MQEGCRLHFLPDRASLRGDFTAEQLHSLDITFPQFVKQLESALKSGALDPHQSRRYSTILNGLTCEADTNGSHGYVYLTIYPAE
;
A
#
# COMPACT_ATOMS: atom_id res chain seq x y z
N MET A 1 -5.21 -5.20 -6.77
CA MET A 1 -4.91 -5.83 -8.07
C MET A 1 -4.20 -4.81 -8.93
N GLN A 2 -3.18 -5.24 -9.66
CA GLN A 2 -2.35 -4.39 -10.49
C GLN A 2 -2.72 -4.56 -11.97
N GLU A 3 -2.96 -3.45 -12.66
CA GLU A 3 -3.19 -3.40 -14.11
C GLU A 3 -2.19 -2.42 -14.74
N GLY A 4 -1.10 -2.95 -15.29
CA GLY A 4 0.05 -2.13 -15.67
C GLY A 4 0.63 -1.43 -14.43
N CYS A 5 0.62 -0.09 -14.40
CA CYS A 5 1.03 0.68 -13.23
C CYS A 5 -0.15 1.22 -12.41
N ARG A 6 -1.39 0.79 -12.69
CA ARG A 6 -2.58 1.18 -11.92
C ARG A 6 -2.90 0.15 -10.85
N LEU A 7 -3.36 0.62 -9.70
CA LEU A 7 -3.71 -0.21 -8.56
C LEU A 7 -5.19 -0.10 -8.22
N HIS A 8 -5.84 -1.25 -8.15
CA HIS A 8 -7.25 -1.39 -7.80
C HIS A 8 -7.35 -2.01 -6.41
N PHE A 9 -8.00 -1.31 -5.46
CA PHE A 9 -8.26 -1.83 -4.13
C PHE A 9 -9.34 -2.92 -4.18
N LEU A 10 -9.12 -4.00 -3.43
CA LEU A 10 -10.02 -5.15 -3.36
C LEU A 10 -10.44 -5.36 -1.89
N PRO A 11 -11.65 -4.96 -1.50
CA PRO A 11 -12.08 -5.03 -0.09
C PRO A 11 -12.20 -6.47 0.41
N ASP A 12 -12.50 -7.42 -0.48
CA ASP A 12 -12.54 -8.87 -0.19
C ASP A 12 -11.16 -9.47 0.11
N ARG A 13 -10.08 -8.72 -0.15
CA ARG A 13 -8.68 -9.13 0.10
C ARG A 13 -7.96 -8.23 1.10
N ALA A 14 -8.71 -7.44 1.85
CA ALA A 14 -8.18 -6.55 2.86
C ALA A 14 -8.75 -6.90 4.23
N SER A 15 -7.96 -6.69 5.26
CA SER A 15 -8.39 -6.85 6.66
C SER A 15 -7.71 -5.80 7.52
N LEU A 16 -8.45 -5.29 8.51
CA LEU A 16 -7.87 -4.54 9.62
C LEU A 16 -7.59 -5.50 10.76
N ARG A 17 -6.38 -5.43 11.34
CA ARG A 17 -5.97 -6.29 12.44
C ARG A 17 -5.61 -5.44 13.66
N GLY A 18 -6.22 -5.73 14.80
CA GLY A 18 -6.09 -4.96 16.03
C GLY A 18 -7.22 -3.93 16.18
N ASP A 19 -7.15 -3.17 17.27
CA ASP A 19 -8.12 -2.14 17.59
C ASP A 19 -7.64 -0.78 17.07
N PHE A 20 -8.50 -0.10 16.32
CA PHE A 20 -8.24 1.24 15.79
C PHE A 20 -9.19 2.24 16.45
N THR A 21 -8.67 3.40 16.86
CA THR A 21 -9.52 4.51 17.29
C THR A 21 -10.22 5.14 16.08
N ALA A 22 -11.31 5.88 16.34
CA ALA A 22 -12.01 6.61 15.29
C ALA A 22 -11.09 7.62 14.56
N GLU A 23 -10.17 8.25 15.29
CA GLU A 23 -9.18 9.18 14.72
C GLU A 23 -8.18 8.47 13.81
N GLN A 24 -7.72 7.28 14.21
CA GLN A 24 -6.80 6.47 13.40
C GLN A 24 -7.49 5.97 12.12
N LEU A 25 -8.74 5.53 12.19
CA LEU A 25 -9.53 5.15 11.01
C LEU A 25 -9.73 6.34 10.07
N HIS A 26 -10.07 7.51 10.62
CA HIS A 26 -10.22 8.72 9.82
C HIS A 26 -8.92 9.14 9.12
N SER A 27 -7.79 9.07 9.84
CA SER A 27 -6.47 9.33 9.25
C SER A 27 -6.14 8.33 8.13
N LEU A 28 -6.45 7.04 8.34
CA LEU A 28 -6.28 6.00 7.32
C LEU A 28 -7.13 6.29 6.08
N ASP A 29 -8.39 6.66 6.22
CA ASP A 29 -9.29 6.97 5.09
C ASP A 29 -8.75 8.12 4.22
N ILE A 30 -8.16 9.14 4.86
CA ILE A 30 -7.54 10.28 4.15
C ILE A 30 -6.24 9.87 3.45
N THR A 31 -5.42 9.07 4.13
CA THR A 31 -4.05 8.77 3.71
C THR A 31 -3.98 7.62 2.70
N PHE A 32 -4.90 6.66 2.78
CA PHE A 32 -4.89 5.47 1.93
C PHE A 32 -4.86 5.78 0.42
N PRO A 33 -5.71 6.67 -0.12
CA PRO A 33 -5.64 7.03 -1.55
C PRO A 33 -4.30 7.68 -1.95
N GLN A 34 -3.62 8.34 -1.01
CA GLN A 34 -2.31 8.94 -1.26
C GLN A 34 -1.22 7.86 -1.33
N PHE A 35 -1.28 6.84 -0.45
CA PHE A 35 -0.42 5.66 -0.58
C PHE A 35 -0.62 4.96 -1.91
N VAL A 36 -1.86 4.74 -2.36
CA VAL A 36 -2.12 4.12 -3.67
C VAL A 36 -1.40 4.88 -4.78
N LYS A 37 -1.51 6.21 -4.81
CA LYS A 37 -0.80 7.05 -5.80
C LYS A 37 0.72 6.93 -5.71
N GLN A 38 1.29 6.86 -4.50
CA GLN A 38 2.73 6.65 -4.33
C GLN A 38 3.18 5.28 -4.83
N LEU A 39 2.41 4.22 -4.56
CA LEU A 39 2.71 2.87 -5.03
C LEU A 39 2.59 2.75 -6.56
N GLU A 40 1.59 3.39 -7.17
CA GLU A 40 1.50 3.50 -8.64
C GLU A 40 2.70 4.25 -9.23
N SER A 41 3.18 5.29 -8.55
CA SER A 41 4.41 6.00 -8.95
C SER A 41 5.64 5.12 -8.81
N ALA A 42 5.73 4.33 -7.74
CA ALA A 42 6.81 3.37 -7.52
C ALA A 42 6.83 2.24 -8.57
N LEU A 43 5.66 1.80 -9.05
CA LEU A 43 5.56 0.88 -10.18
C LEU A 43 6.08 1.52 -11.48
N LYS A 44 5.72 2.78 -11.76
CA LYS A 44 6.18 3.50 -12.95
C LYS A 44 7.70 3.71 -12.96
N SER A 45 8.30 3.94 -11.80
CA SER A 45 9.75 4.14 -11.67
C SER A 45 10.55 2.83 -11.58
N GLY A 46 9.89 1.68 -11.42
CA GLY A 46 10.53 0.39 -11.17
C GLY A 46 11.07 0.23 -9.74
N ALA A 47 10.73 1.14 -8.82
CA ALA A 47 11.01 0.95 -7.39
C ALA A 47 10.22 -0.24 -6.81
N LEU A 48 9.01 -0.48 -7.35
CA LEU A 48 8.30 -1.75 -7.26
C LEU A 48 8.35 -2.43 -8.63
N ASP A 49 8.78 -3.69 -8.64
CA ASP A 49 8.86 -4.52 -9.86
C ASP A 49 7.83 -5.66 -9.76
N PRO A 50 6.88 -5.81 -10.70
CA PRO A 50 5.91 -6.91 -10.68
C PRO A 50 6.52 -8.32 -10.73
N HIS A 51 7.76 -8.44 -11.18
CA HIS A 51 8.47 -9.70 -11.41
C HIS A 51 9.49 -10.03 -10.32
N GLN A 52 9.82 -9.08 -9.45
CA GLN A 52 10.84 -9.28 -8.41
C GLN A 52 10.32 -8.83 -7.06
N SER A 53 10.51 -9.66 -6.05
CA SER A 53 10.24 -9.25 -4.67
C SER A 53 11.23 -8.17 -4.28
N ARG A 54 10.68 -7.02 -3.90
CA ARG A 54 11.44 -5.89 -3.40
C ARG A 54 10.55 -5.06 -2.50
N ARG A 55 10.91 -5.02 -1.22
CA ARG A 55 10.20 -4.18 -0.25
C ARG A 55 10.37 -2.70 -0.59
N TYR A 56 9.26 -2.01 -0.63
CA TYR A 56 9.13 -0.56 -0.68
C TYR A 56 8.49 -0.08 0.64
N SER A 57 8.98 1.02 1.20
CA SER A 57 8.42 1.62 2.41
C SER A 57 8.34 3.14 2.25
N THR A 58 7.27 3.73 2.75
CA THR A 58 7.04 5.18 2.74
C THR A 58 6.21 5.59 3.95
N ILE A 59 6.40 6.83 4.40
CA ILE A 59 5.69 7.39 5.56
C ILE A 59 4.89 8.60 5.09
N LEU A 60 3.62 8.67 5.49
CA LEU A 60 2.73 9.78 5.18
C LEU A 60 1.72 9.97 6.31
N ASN A 61 1.52 11.22 6.74
CA ASN A 61 0.56 11.59 7.80
C ASN A 61 0.66 10.73 9.08
N GLY A 62 1.88 10.38 9.49
CA GLY A 62 2.11 9.56 10.69
C GLY A 62 1.75 8.08 10.52
N LEU A 63 1.54 7.61 9.28
CA LEU A 63 1.37 6.20 8.95
C LEU A 63 2.54 5.72 8.10
N THR A 64 3.01 4.51 8.36
CA THR A 64 3.96 3.79 7.52
C THR A 64 3.19 2.84 6.61
N CYS A 65 3.55 2.82 5.32
CA CYS A 65 3.08 1.83 4.36
C CYS A 65 4.28 1.01 3.86
N GLU A 66 4.29 -0.27 4.17
CA GLU A 66 5.19 -1.24 3.54
C GLU A 66 4.47 -1.96 2.41
N ALA A 67 5.13 -2.12 1.27
CA ALA A 67 4.58 -2.81 0.11
C ALA A 67 5.61 -3.69 -0.59
N ASP A 68 5.16 -4.79 -1.18
CA ASP A 68 5.96 -5.68 -2.03
C ASP A 68 5.05 -6.33 -3.09
N THR A 69 5.58 -6.60 -4.28
CA THR A 69 4.85 -7.33 -5.33
C THR A 69 4.94 -8.84 -5.13
N ASN A 70 5.94 -9.31 -4.36
CA ASN A 70 6.34 -10.71 -4.23
C ASN A 70 6.56 -11.42 -5.58
N GLY A 71 6.89 -10.67 -6.65
CA GLY A 71 6.99 -11.24 -8.00
C GLY A 71 5.69 -11.88 -8.49
N SER A 72 4.53 -11.39 -8.04
CA SER A 72 3.23 -12.01 -8.30
C SER A 72 2.66 -11.74 -9.70
N HIS A 73 3.28 -10.87 -10.49
CA HIS A 73 2.81 -10.43 -11.81
C HIS A 73 1.44 -9.71 -11.84
N GLY A 74 0.79 -9.46 -10.70
CA GLY A 74 -0.56 -8.88 -10.69
C GLY A 74 -1.06 -8.35 -9.36
N TYR A 75 -0.26 -8.42 -8.30
CA TYR A 75 -0.62 -7.91 -6.98
C TYR A 75 0.52 -7.13 -6.35
N VAL A 76 0.13 -6.13 -5.58
CA VAL A 76 0.96 -5.44 -4.60
C VAL A 76 0.34 -5.74 -3.25
N TYR A 77 1.11 -6.39 -2.38
CA TYR A 77 0.75 -6.67 -0.99
C TYR A 77 1.23 -5.48 -0.17
N LEU A 78 0.39 -4.98 0.75
CA LEU A 78 0.75 -3.85 1.57
C LEU A 78 0.25 -4.01 3.01
N THR A 79 1.00 -3.42 3.93
CA THR A 79 0.65 -3.30 5.34
C THR A 79 0.79 -1.83 5.74
N ILE A 80 -0.24 -1.28 6.37
CA ILE A 80 -0.26 0.09 6.87
C ILE A 80 -0.40 0.06 8.38
N TYR A 81 0.43 0.82 9.08
CA TYR A 81 0.45 0.92 10.54
C TYR A 81 0.94 2.30 10.98
N PRO A 82 0.65 2.73 12.22
CA PRO A 82 1.19 3.98 12.77
C PRO A 82 2.72 4.00 12.69
N ALA A 83 3.28 5.13 12.26
CA ALA A 83 4.73 5.36 12.35
C ALA A 83 5.12 5.56 13.83
N GLU A 84 6.27 5.00 14.22
CA GLU A 84 6.90 5.26 15.52
C GLU A 84 7.47 6.69 15.62
#